data_AF-A0A9P9EK72-F1
#
_entry.id   AF-A0A9P9EK72-F1
#
_cell.length_a   1.000
_cell.length_b   1.000
_cell.length_c   1.000
_cell.angle_alpha   90.00
_cell.angle_beta   90.00
_cell.angle_gamma   90.00
#
_symmetry.space_group_name_H-M   'P 1'
#
loop_
_entity.id
_entity.type
_entity.pdbx_description
1 polymer ?
#
loop_
_entity_poly.entity_id
_entity_poly.type
_entity_poly.pdbx_seq_one_letter_code
_entity_poly.pdbx_strand_id
1 'polypeptide(L)'
;MDSNMKYATKNDWNDIMRNRSRLKMHELIERLGLRAKWSSNKRGKTNFDSPLVKELVSDMTNVVAHLPKDGDDLVEHLGAPNSLKYETDLLLEKHGNAIWGRMGDREHLVTVGEPDVESFYYPRDLYFENEEDRELIRTVLHWWIGMKACNVIHARGRLDRERRKKEERMRIKEEHPSPIDMHPPVLLAPAMPIDRKPIAPLMANPNPSAYYAQQPPRHQQVLRLDTASHGHPTPSASVSPLPSSESPIISAHAPTAQYSWRASPLARQTPPHFVPTNGARSTATPPAYSLQQLSVEVNNLAGSFTLDEPVERSPTPSTLPDHRGLDPETLAAFRKYIYPDEQGDAWDEEVLLRRLESAWRDHIRPAHTHPSANVSLFIARDRAFLTWLELRRHLADLERADKRWRTEARLEHEIEARVEEHKTLMAASRDIVRTWETIGQGVEVAWAPEGLSADELLMQAFMMLAGQNHTPDMVWPSMNVVETIKWLNGHLLQFSQDEALDIGSFYVHV
;
A
#
# COMPACT_ATOMS: atom_id res chain seq x y z
N MET A 1 -21.33 -21.12 -3.75
CA MET A 1 -19.93 -21.19 -3.26
C MET A 1 -19.97 -20.94 -1.77
N ASP A 2 -19.19 -21.68 -0.97
CA ASP A 2 -19.36 -21.71 0.48
C ASP A 2 -18.91 -20.40 1.14
N SER A 3 -19.85 -19.51 1.42
CA SER A 3 -19.63 -18.28 2.20
C SER A 3 -19.27 -18.53 3.67
N ASN A 4 -19.25 -19.79 4.11
CA ASN A 4 -19.13 -20.17 5.51
C ASN A 4 -17.68 -20.50 5.87
N MET A 5 -16.97 -19.50 6.38
CA MET A 5 -15.61 -19.66 6.89
C MET A 5 -15.62 -20.58 8.12
N LYS A 6 -14.82 -21.65 8.08
CA LYS A 6 -14.74 -22.63 9.18
C LYS A 6 -13.74 -22.17 10.24
N TYR A 7 -13.92 -22.63 11.47
CA TYR A 7 -12.91 -22.51 12.53
C TYR A 7 -11.58 -23.14 12.11
N ALA A 8 -10.48 -22.52 12.53
CA ALA A 8 -9.12 -22.99 12.25
C ALA A 8 -8.82 -24.33 12.92
N THR A 9 -8.23 -25.26 12.18
CA THR A 9 -7.76 -26.54 12.71
C THR A 9 -6.31 -26.45 13.21
N LYS A 10 -5.86 -27.44 14.00
CA LYS A 10 -4.44 -27.55 14.40
C LYS A 10 -3.47 -27.56 13.19
N ASN A 11 -3.92 -28.01 12.01
CA ASN A 11 -3.10 -28.00 10.79
C ASN A 11 -2.95 -26.58 10.22
N ASP A 12 -4.03 -25.78 10.21
CA ASP A 12 -3.98 -24.39 9.74
C ASP A 12 -3.04 -23.54 10.61
N TRP A 13 -3.08 -23.73 11.94
CA TRP A 13 -2.16 -23.07 12.87
C TRP A 13 -0.70 -23.51 12.67
N ASN A 14 -0.46 -24.79 12.38
CA ASN A 14 0.86 -25.28 11.99
C ASN A 14 1.37 -24.61 10.71
N ASP A 15 0.53 -24.45 9.68
CA ASP A 15 0.90 -23.80 8.43
C ASP A 15 1.14 -22.30 8.63
N ILE A 16 0.34 -21.60 9.44
CA ILE A 16 0.61 -20.21 9.85
C ILE A 16 1.97 -20.11 10.55
N MET A 17 2.25 -20.97 11.54
CA MET A 17 3.53 -20.97 12.25
C MET A 17 4.73 -21.28 11.34
N ARG A 18 4.53 -22.00 10.24
CA ARG A 18 5.54 -22.29 9.20
C ARG A 18 5.63 -21.23 8.10
N ASN A 19 4.91 -20.11 8.20
CA ASN A 19 4.79 -19.07 7.16
C ASN A 19 4.24 -19.62 5.82
N ARG A 20 3.31 -20.59 5.90
CA ARG A 20 2.60 -21.23 4.79
C ARG A 20 1.09 -20.93 4.81
N SER A 21 0.68 -19.93 5.60
CA SER A 21 -0.73 -19.51 5.67
C SER A 21 -1.30 -19.20 4.30
N ARG A 22 -2.47 -19.76 4.01
CA ARG A 22 -3.28 -19.38 2.83
C ARG A 22 -4.04 -18.07 3.05
N LEU A 23 -4.37 -17.78 4.31
CA LEU A 23 -5.10 -16.57 4.73
C LEU A 23 -4.13 -15.46 5.14
N LYS A 24 -4.45 -14.22 4.77
CA LYS A 24 -3.69 -13.02 5.14
C LYS A 24 -4.47 -12.12 6.09
N MET A 25 -3.74 -11.24 6.77
CA MET A 25 -4.28 -10.32 7.77
C MET A 25 -5.34 -9.37 7.20
N HIS A 26 -5.18 -8.87 5.97
CA HIS A 26 -6.16 -7.98 5.32
C HIS A 26 -7.44 -8.70 4.94
N GLU A 27 -7.34 -9.91 4.39
CA GLU A 27 -8.50 -10.74 4.02
C GLU A 27 -9.43 -10.98 5.22
N LEU A 28 -8.90 -11.11 6.44
CA LEU A 28 -9.74 -11.21 7.65
C LEU A 28 -10.40 -9.88 8.05
N ILE A 29 -9.70 -8.77 7.87
CA ILE A 29 -10.20 -7.43 8.22
C ILE A 29 -11.31 -7.00 7.23
N GLU A 30 -11.12 -7.30 5.95
CA GLU A 30 -12.12 -7.11 4.89
C GLU A 30 -13.32 -8.04 5.07
N ARG A 31 -13.12 -9.31 5.46
CA ARG A 31 -14.22 -10.22 5.84
C ARG A 31 -15.06 -9.73 7.01
N LEU A 32 -14.52 -8.89 7.89
CA LEU A 32 -15.27 -8.21 8.95
C LEU A 32 -15.94 -6.90 8.49
N GLY A 33 -15.73 -6.50 7.25
CA GLY A 33 -16.17 -5.21 6.70
C GLY A 33 -15.44 -4.01 7.28
N LEU A 34 -14.31 -4.17 7.98
CA LEU A 34 -13.69 -3.07 8.72
C LEU A 34 -12.85 -2.18 7.78
N ARG A 35 -13.19 -0.89 7.71
CA ARG A 35 -12.46 0.12 6.93
C ARG A 35 -11.08 0.39 7.54
N ALA A 36 -10.03 -0.11 6.88
CA ALA A 36 -8.64 0.01 7.32
C ALA A 36 -7.80 0.91 6.39
N LYS A 37 -6.99 1.79 6.98
CA LYS A 37 -5.94 2.53 6.26
C LYS A 37 -4.67 1.69 6.18
N TRP A 38 -4.47 1.08 5.02
CA TRP A 38 -3.27 0.34 4.67
C TRP A 38 -2.08 1.28 4.45
N SER A 39 -1.13 1.31 5.38
CA SER A 39 0.06 2.13 5.21
C SER A 39 1.01 1.51 4.17
N SER A 40 1.30 2.23 3.09
CA SER A 40 2.24 1.80 2.04
C SER A 40 3.69 1.64 2.55
N ASN A 41 4.00 2.18 3.72
CA ASN A 41 5.30 2.08 4.38
C ASN A 41 5.52 0.70 5.03
N LYS A 42 6.00 -0.28 4.24
CA LYS A 42 6.85 -1.48 4.51
C LYS A 42 6.71 -2.33 5.80
N ARG A 43 5.91 -1.98 6.80
CA ARG A 43 5.76 -2.71 8.08
C ARG A 43 4.38 -3.35 8.24
N GLY A 44 3.45 -3.14 7.31
CA GLY A 44 2.14 -3.81 7.29
C GLY A 44 1.30 -3.56 8.54
N LYS A 45 1.48 -2.41 9.21
CA LYS A 45 0.68 -2.05 10.38
C LYS A 45 -0.68 -1.56 9.91
N THR A 46 -1.72 -2.37 10.11
CA THR A 46 -3.11 -1.93 9.97
C THR A 46 -3.37 -0.73 10.89
N ASN A 47 -3.91 0.35 10.34
CA ASN A 47 -4.43 1.46 11.12
C ASN A 47 -5.93 1.59 10.81
N PHE A 48 -6.70 1.93 11.83
CA PHE A 48 -8.12 2.24 11.72
C PHE A 48 -8.31 3.71 12.08
N ASP A 49 -9.32 4.38 11.55
CA ASP A 49 -9.67 5.74 11.96
C ASP A 49 -10.60 5.74 13.17
N SER A 50 -11.63 4.88 13.15
CA SER A 50 -12.64 4.82 14.21
C SER A 50 -12.07 4.42 15.58
N PRO A 51 -12.48 5.10 16.67
CA PRO A 51 -12.07 4.77 18.03
C PRO A 51 -12.59 3.40 18.47
N LEU A 52 -13.79 3.00 18.03
CA LEU A 52 -14.41 1.72 18.38
C LEU A 52 -13.55 0.54 17.90
N VAL A 53 -13.11 0.59 16.64
CA VAL A 53 -12.26 -0.45 16.06
C VAL A 53 -10.85 -0.44 16.68
N LYS A 54 -10.32 0.72 17.08
CA LYS A 54 -9.08 0.82 17.86
C LYS A 54 -9.21 0.15 19.22
N GLU A 55 -10.34 0.30 19.90
CA GLU A 55 -10.60 -0.31 21.19
C GLU A 55 -10.72 -1.84 21.08
N LEU A 56 -11.47 -2.34 20.09
CA LEU A 56 -11.51 -3.77 19.75
C LEU A 56 -10.08 -4.34 19.54
N VAL A 57 -9.25 -3.66 18.74
CA VAL A 57 -7.87 -4.11 18.48
C VAL A 57 -6.99 -4.05 19.74
N SER A 58 -7.26 -3.13 20.66
CA SER A 58 -6.60 -3.06 21.98
C SER A 58 -6.99 -4.26 22.84
N ASP A 59 -8.28 -4.55 22.98
CA ASP A 59 -8.76 -5.69 23.78
C ASP A 59 -8.33 -7.05 23.19
N MET A 60 -8.35 -7.19 21.86
CA MET A 60 -7.72 -8.34 21.19
C MET A 60 -6.23 -8.47 21.51
N THR A 61 -5.51 -7.36 21.66
CA THR A 61 -4.09 -7.38 22.04
C THR A 61 -3.91 -7.80 23.50
N ASN A 62 -4.85 -7.44 24.38
CA ASN A 62 -4.91 -7.94 25.75
C ASN A 62 -5.16 -9.46 25.78
N VAL A 63 -6.07 -10.00 24.95
CA VAL A 63 -6.26 -11.46 24.80
C VAL A 63 -4.95 -12.13 24.37
N VAL A 64 -4.31 -11.64 23.29
CA VAL A 64 -3.03 -12.19 22.78
C VAL A 64 -1.91 -12.19 23.82
N ALA A 65 -1.89 -11.24 24.77
CA ALA A 65 -0.87 -11.18 25.82
C ALA A 65 -0.93 -12.35 26.83
N HIS A 66 -2.10 -12.99 26.96
CA HIS A 66 -2.36 -14.12 27.86
C HIS A 66 -2.20 -15.49 27.18
N LEU A 67 -2.05 -15.54 25.85
CA LEU A 67 -1.88 -16.79 25.12
C LEU A 67 -0.47 -17.39 25.30
N PRO A 68 -0.29 -18.71 25.04
CA PRO A 68 1.01 -19.35 25.09
C PRO A 68 2.05 -18.64 24.22
N LYS A 69 3.27 -18.52 24.75
CA LYS A 69 4.39 -17.78 24.13
C LYS A 69 5.41 -18.71 23.45
N ASP A 70 5.22 -20.02 23.62
CA ASP A 70 5.87 -21.05 22.82
C ASP A 70 5.02 -21.37 21.58
N GLY A 71 5.67 -21.80 20.50
CA GLY A 71 5.01 -22.05 19.22
C GLY A 71 4.14 -23.29 19.20
N ASP A 72 4.58 -24.37 19.84
CA ASP A 72 3.88 -25.65 19.81
C ASP A 72 2.70 -25.64 20.80
N ASP A 73 2.92 -25.08 22.00
CA ASP A 73 1.85 -24.81 22.99
C ASP A 73 0.74 -23.92 22.42
N LEU A 74 1.10 -22.88 21.63
CA LEU A 74 0.12 -21.99 21.01
C LEU A 74 -0.71 -22.73 19.95
N VAL A 75 -0.08 -23.56 19.12
CA VAL A 75 -0.77 -24.36 18.10
C VAL A 75 -1.69 -25.41 18.72
N GLU A 76 -1.29 -26.00 19.85
CA GLU A 76 -2.15 -26.90 20.63
C GLU A 76 -3.35 -26.17 21.23
N HIS A 77 -3.13 -25.04 21.89
CA HIS A 77 -4.17 -24.24 22.50
C HIS A 77 -5.18 -23.70 21.46
N LEU A 78 -4.70 -23.13 20.36
CA LEU A 78 -5.56 -22.61 19.29
C LEU A 78 -6.25 -23.73 18.48
N GLY A 79 -5.64 -24.91 18.39
CA GLY A 79 -6.21 -26.08 17.70
C GLY A 79 -7.24 -26.87 18.52
N ALA A 80 -7.46 -26.52 19.80
CA ALA A 80 -8.42 -27.19 20.67
C ALA A 80 -9.89 -26.85 20.29
N PRO A 81 -10.86 -27.76 20.51
CA PRO A 81 -12.27 -27.49 20.27
C PRO A 81 -12.77 -26.37 21.20
N ASN A 82 -13.45 -25.37 20.62
CA ASN A 82 -13.87 -24.13 21.31
C ASN A 82 -12.72 -23.25 21.84
N SER A 83 -11.49 -23.38 21.29
CA SER A 83 -10.40 -22.46 21.60
C SER A 83 -10.81 -20.99 21.38
N LEU A 84 -10.35 -20.09 22.25
CA LEU A 84 -10.69 -18.65 22.29
C LEU A 84 -12.19 -18.31 22.34
N LYS A 85 -13.11 -19.28 22.49
CA LYS A 85 -14.55 -19.02 22.34
C LYS A 85 -15.04 -17.98 23.34
N TYR A 86 -14.69 -18.16 24.62
CA TYR A 86 -15.06 -17.26 25.70
C TYR A 86 -14.52 -15.84 25.47
N GLU A 87 -13.27 -15.74 25.03
CA GLU A 87 -12.59 -14.48 24.72
C GLU A 87 -13.24 -13.78 23.52
N THR A 88 -13.63 -14.52 22.47
CA THR A 88 -14.38 -13.96 21.34
C THR A 88 -15.81 -13.57 21.69
N ASP A 89 -16.48 -14.31 22.57
CA ASP A 89 -17.82 -14.00 23.05
C ASP A 89 -17.82 -12.71 23.92
N LEU A 90 -16.83 -12.53 24.79
CA LEU A 90 -16.64 -11.28 25.54
C LEU A 90 -16.35 -10.07 24.63
N LEU A 91 -15.52 -10.24 23.60
CA LEU A 91 -15.26 -9.18 22.62
C LEU A 91 -16.53 -8.82 21.83
N LEU A 92 -17.35 -9.81 21.49
CA LEU A 92 -18.65 -9.61 20.82
C LEU A 92 -19.70 -8.96 21.74
N GLU A 93 -19.75 -9.32 23.02
CA GLU A 93 -20.62 -8.68 24.00
C GLU A 93 -20.28 -7.20 24.17
N LYS A 94 -18.99 -6.86 24.28
CA LYS A 94 -18.53 -5.48 24.45
C LYS A 94 -18.63 -4.64 23.17
N HIS A 95 -18.15 -5.15 22.03
CA HIS A 95 -17.96 -4.38 20.80
C HIS A 95 -18.99 -4.66 19.70
N GLY A 96 -19.68 -5.80 19.77
CA GLY A 96 -20.51 -6.33 18.68
C GLY A 96 -21.55 -5.34 18.19
N ASN A 97 -22.41 -4.87 19.11
CA ASN A 97 -23.46 -3.91 18.79
C ASN A 97 -22.92 -2.51 18.41
N ALA A 98 -21.79 -2.09 18.98
CA ALA A 98 -21.20 -0.77 18.70
C ALA A 98 -20.54 -0.70 17.31
N ILE A 99 -19.94 -1.80 16.84
CA ILE A 99 -19.24 -1.86 15.56
C ILE A 99 -20.16 -2.35 14.42
N TRP A 100 -20.94 -3.41 14.66
CA TRP A 100 -21.75 -4.09 13.64
C TRP A 100 -23.27 -4.03 13.90
N GLY A 101 -23.75 -3.29 14.90
CA GLY A 101 -25.20 -3.11 15.12
C GLY A 101 -25.87 -2.23 14.05
N ARG A 102 -27.20 -2.27 13.99
CA ARG A 102 -28.03 -1.51 13.02
C ARG A 102 -28.32 -0.07 13.44
N MET A 103 -28.28 0.21 14.74
CA MET A 103 -28.70 1.49 15.35
C MET A 103 -27.55 2.47 15.63
N GLY A 104 -26.32 2.11 15.26
CA GLY A 104 -25.12 2.92 15.47
C GLY A 104 -24.59 3.54 14.18
N ASP A 105 -23.59 4.42 14.34
CA ASP A 105 -22.73 4.86 13.25
C ASP A 105 -21.95 3.66 12.68
N ARG A 106 -21.86 3.59 11.35
CA ARG A 106 -21.22 2.51 10.58
C ARG A 106 -20.22 3.04 9.55
N GLU A 107 -19.77 4.29 9.62
CA GLU A 107 -18.74 4.85 8.72
C GLU A 107 -17.42 4.06 8.74
N HIS A 108 -17.12 3.38 9.86
CA HIS A 108 -15.98 2.47 10.00
C HIS A 108 -16.16 1.11 9.33
N LEU A 109 -17.33 0.84 8.74
CA LEU A 109 -17.56 -0.30 7.87
C LEU A 109 -17.48 0.12 6.40
N VAL A 110 -17.05 -0.83 5.56
CA VAL A 110 -17.23 -0.76 4.12
C VAL A 110 -18.59 -1.31 3.74
N THR A 111 -19.16 -0.82 2.63
CA THR A 111 -20.44 -1.32 2.11
C THR A 111 -20.19 -2.33 1.00
N VAL A 112 -21.05 -3.36 0.87
CA VAL A 112 -20.98 -4.30 -0.25
C VAL A 112 -21.07 -3.57 -1.60
N GLY A 113 -20.11 -3.84 -2.48
CA GLY A 113 -20.04 -3.22 -3.82
C GLY A 113 -19.37 -1.84 -3.87
N GLU A 114 -18.83 -1.36 -2.76
CA GLU A 114 -17.97 -0.17 -2.73
C GLU A 114 -16.69 -0.40 -3.58
N PRO A 115 -16.20 0.58 -4.38
CA PRO A 115 -15.26 0.35 -5.49
C PRO A 115 -13.87 -0.23 -5.16
N ASP A 116 -13.49 -0.32 -3.88
CA ASP A 116 -12.24 -0.93 -3.40
C ASP A 116 -12.45 -2.23 -2.59
N VAL A 117 -13.69 -2.75 -2.54
CA VAL A 117 -14.06 -3.94 -1.74
C VAL A 117 -14.23 -5.15 -2.65
N GLU A 118 -13.31 -6.11 -2.56
CA GLU A 118 -13.47 -7.38 -3.28
C GLU A 118 -14.67 -8.18 -2.73
N SER A 119 -15.73 -8.30 -3.55
CA SER A 119 -16.96 -9.01 -3.20
C SER A 119 -16.75 -10.51 -2.86
N PHE A 120 -15.57 -11.05 -3.20
CA PHE A 120 -15.15 -12.40 -2.79
C PHE A 120 -14.81 -12.49 -1.29
N TYR A 121 -14.25 -11.44 -0.70
CA TYR A 121 -13.96 -11.39 0.75
C TYR A 121 -15.12 -10.80 1.55
N TYR A 122 -15.87 -9.84 1.00
CA TYR A 122 -17.02 -9.23 1.67
C TYR A 122 -18.31 -9.30 0.80
N PRO A 123 -19.02 -10.45 0.79
CA PRO A 123 -20.17 -10.67 -0.08
C PRO A 123 -21.50 -10.12 0.46
N ARG A 124 -21.60 -9.82 1.77
CA ARG A 124 -22.81 -9.25 2.40
C ARG A 124 -22.45 -8.36 3.59
N ASP A 125 -23.24 -7.32 3.83
CA ASP A 125 -23.08 -6.47 5.02
C ASP A 125 -23.42 -7.26 6.29
N LEU A 126 -22.54 -7.18 7.30
CA LEU A 126 -22.67 -7.94 8.53
C LEU A 126 -23.44 -7.16 9.60
N TYR A 127 -24.39 -7.83 10.27
CA TYR A 127 -25.18 -7.25 11.35
C TYR A 127 -25.11 -8.08 12.62
N PHE A 128 -24.73 -7.47 13.75
CA PHE A 128 -24.54 -8.17 15.02
C PHE A 128 -25.81 -8.89 15.53
N GLU A 129 -26.97 -8.34 15.20
CA GLU A 129 -28.29 -8.89 15.55
C GLU A 129 -28.67 -10.13 14.73
N ASN A 130 -27.96 -10.41 13.63
CA ASN A 130 -28.13 -11.63 12.84
C ASN A 130 -27.21 -12.74 13.37
N GLU A 131 -27.78 -13.87 13.75
CA GLU A 131 -27.04 -15.01 14.33
C GLU A 131 -25.94 -15.54 13.39
N GLU A 132 -26.23 -15.63 12.08
CA GLU A 132 -25.25 -16.11 11.09
C GLU A 132 -24.05 -15.16 10.97
N ASP A 133 -24.32 -13.86 10.92
CA ASP A 133 -23.26 -12.85 10.82
C ASP A 133 -22.45 -12.78 12.12
N ARG A 134 -23.11 -12.95 13.27
CA ARG A 134 -22.43 -13.00 14.57
C ARG A 134 -21.51 -14.22 14.69
N GLU A 135 -21.92 -15.40 14.20
CA GLU A 135 -21.07 -16.59 14.14
C GLU A 135 -19.87 -16.40 13.17
N LEU A 136 -20.11 -15.74 12.03
CA LEU A 136 -19.03 -15.39 11.09
C LEU A 136 -18.05 -14.39 11.72
N ILE A 137 -18.53 -13.33 12.36
CA ILE A 137 -17.68 -12.35 13.07
C ILE A 137 -16.87 -13.07 14.18
N ARG A 138 -17.51 -13.95 14.98
CA ARG A 138 -16.81 -14.76 15.99
C ARG A 138 -15.68 -15.57 15.38
N THR A 139 -15.97 -16.28 14.29
CA THR A 139 -15.00 -17.13 13.59
C THR A 139 -13.85 -16.30 13.02
N VAL A 140 -14.12 -15.16 12.38
CA VAL A 140 -13.06 -14.31 11.81
C VAL A 140 -12.22 -13.64 12.91
N LEU A 141 -12.83 -13.25 14.05
CA LEU A 141 -12.09 -12.77 15.23
C LEU A 141 -11.16 -13.84 15.80
N HIS A 142 -11.59 -15.10 15.88
CA HIS A 142 -10.75 -16.23 16.29
C HIS A 142 -9.49 -16.36 15.42
N TRP A 143 -9.68 -16.38 14.09
CA TRP A 143 -8.58 -16.39 13.12
C TRP A 143 -7.64 -15.18 13.30
N TRP A 144 -8.20 -13.98 13.54
CA TRP A 144 -7.43 -12.74 13.66
C TRP A 144 -6.59 -12.69 14.95
N ILE A 145 -7.15 -13.13 16.09
CA ILE A 145 -6.45 -13.23 17.37
C ILE A 145 -5.30 -14.25 17.27
N GLY A 146 -5.56 -15.46 16.76
CA GLY A 146 -4.53 -16.49 16.63
C GLY A 146 -3.40 -16.07 15.69
N MET A 147 -3.71 -15.46 14.53
CA MET A 147 -2.67 -14.96 13.62
C MET A 147 -1.88 -13.78 14.22
N LYS A 148 -2.47 -12.93 15.06
CA LYS A 148 -1.72 -11.93 15.85
C LYS A 148 -0.74 -12.61 16.81
N ALA A 149 -1.14 -13.68 17.51
CA ALA A 149 -0.28 -14.42 18.43
C ALA A 149 0.91 -15.09 17.71
N CYS A 150 0.67 -15.79 16.59
CA CYS A 150 1.75 -16.37 15.77
C CYS A 150 2.77 -15.29 15.31
N ASN A 151 2.28 -14.12 14.88
CA ASN A 151 3.13 -12.99 14.47
C ASN A 151 4.00 -12.45 15.62
N VAL A 152 3.52 -12.48 16.87
CA VAL A 152 4.33 -12.11 18.07
C VAL A 152 5.49 -13.09 18.26
N ILE A 153 5.25 -14.40 18.14
CA ILE A 153 6.30 -15.43 18.25
C ILE A 153 7.31 -15.28 17.10
N HIS A 154 6.87 -15.07 15.86
CA HIS A 154 7.76 -14.81 14.72
C HIS A 154 8.59 -13.53 14.88
N ALA A 155 8.01 -12.47 15.44
CA ALA A 155 8.73 -11.24 15.74
C ALA A 155 9.81 -11.46 16.81
N ARG A 156 9.47 -12.16 17.90
CA ARG A 156 10.42 -12.54 18.96
C ARG A 156 11.57 -13.38 18.42
N GLY A 157 11.27 -14.44 17.66
CA GLY A 157 12.28 -15.30 17.03
C GLY A 157 13.16 -14.58 15.99
N ARG A 158 12.72 -13.46 15.40
CA ARG A 158 13.61 -12.57 14.61
C ARG A 158 14.56 -11.77 15.51
N LEU A 159 14.05 -11.15 16.58
CA LEU A 159 14.85 -10.37 17.52
C LEU A 159 15.92 -11.22 18.22
N ASP A 160 15.59 -12.44 18.63
CA ASP A 160 16.55 -13.33 19.31
C ASP A 160 17.65 -13.84 18.36
N ARG A 161 17.35 -14.01 17.06
CA ARG A 161 18.37 -14.29 16.04
C ARG A 161 19.31 -13.11 15.79
N GLU A 162 18.79 -11.88 15.74
CA GLU A 162 19.65 -10.68 15.63
C GLU A 162 20.50 -10.45 16.88
N ARG A 163 19.96 -10.75 18.07
CA ARG A 163 20.74 -10.74 19.32
C ARG A 163 21.88 -11.75 19.28
N ARG A 164 21.61 -13.02 18.93
CA ARG A 164 22.63 -14.07 18.83
C ARG A 164 23.72 -13.72 17.81
N LYS A 165 23.36 -13.18 16.64
CA LYS A 165 24.34 -12.68 15.65
C LYS A 165 25.22 -11.56 16.20
N LYS A 166 24.67 -10.67 17.05
CA LYS A 166 25.44 -9.58 17.68
C LYS A 166 26.41 -10.14 18.73
N GLU A 167 25.97 -11.09 19.55
CA GLU A 167 26.79 -11.79 20.54
C GLU A 167 27.92 -12.59 19.86
N GLU A 168 27.62 -13.31 18.79
CA GLU A 168 28.61 -14.04 17.97
C GLU A 168 29.66 -13.10 17.34
N ARG A 169 29.25 -11.96 16.79
CA ARG A 169 30.19 -10.93 16.28
C ARG A 169 31.09 -10.35 17.38
N MET A 170 30.57 -10.16 18.59
CA MET A 170 31.37 -9.69 19.73
C MET A 170 32.37 -10.77 20.16
N ARG A 171 31.93 -12.04 20.25
CA ARG A 171 32.78 -13.17 20.61
C ARG A 171 33.91 -13.40 19.60
N ILE A 172 33.64 -13.34 18.30
CA ILE A 172 34.69 -13.47 17.26
C ILE A 172 35.74 -12.34 17.37
N LYS A 173 35.32 -11.12 17.75
CA LYS A 173 36.22 -9.98 17.99
C LYS A 173 37.09 -10.17 19.24
N GLU A 174 36.64 -10.96 20.21
CA GLU A 174 37.33 -11.24 21.47
C GLU A 174 38.24 -12.48 21.37
N GLU A 175 37.83 -13.53 20.65
CA GLU A 175 38.63 -14.74 20.40
C GLU A 175 39.73 -14.52 19.35
N HIS A 176 39.53 -13.60 18.40
CA HIS A 176 40.55 -13.14 17.47
C HIS A 176 40.83 -11.63 17.64
N PRO A 177 41.60 -11.24 18.68
CA PRO A 177 42.18 -9.90 18.72
C PRO A 177 43.17 -9.80 17.55
N SER A 178 42.78 -9.13 16.47
CA SER A 178 43.66 -8.93 15.32
C SER A 178 44.96 -8.26 15.77
N PRO A 179 46.13 -8.89 15.58
CA PRO A 179 47.38 -8.16 15.72
C PRO A 179 47.46 -7.11 14.60
N ILE A 180 48.21 -6.03 14.87
CA ILE A 180 48.38 -4.84 14.00
C ILE A 180 47.26 -3.79 14.16
N ASP A 181 47.31 -3.07 15.28
CA ASP A 181 47.16 -1.60 15.28
C ASP A 181 48.43 -1.01 15.96
N MET A 182 49.62 -1.37 15.44
CA MET A 182 50.86 -0.64 15.75
C MET A 182 50.84 0.67 14.96
N HIS A 183 50.50 1.76 15.64
CA HIS A 183 50.64 3.11 15.09
C HIS A 183 52.11 3.38 14.68
N PRO A 184 52.41 3.73 13.41
CA PRO A 184 53.65 4.42 13.10
C PRO A 184 53.58 5.85 13.64
N PRO A 185 54.69 6.44 14.11
CA PRO A 185 54.70 7.80 14.62
C PRO A 185 54.43 8.82 13.51
N VAL A 186 53.49 9.74 13.77
CA VAL A 186 53.17 10.84 12.86
C VAL A 186 54.33 11.83 12.83
N LEU A 187 55.07 11.88 11.73
CA LEU A 187 55.95 13.00 11.42
C LEU A 187 55.14 14.14 10.81
N LEU A 188 55.16 15.32 11.45
CA LEU A 188 54.61 16.54 10.87
C LEU A 188 55.44 16.94 9.66
N ALA A 189 54.77 17.21 8.53
CA ALA A 189 55.32 17.98 7.42
C ALA A 189 54.58 19.33 7.32
N PRO A 190 55.29 20.47 7.20
CA PRO A 190 54.65 21.79 7.17
C PRO A 190 53.98 22.09 5.82
N ALA A 191 52.97 22.96 5.86
CA ALA A 191 52.20 23.37 4.69
C ALA A 191 53.03 24.21 3.70
N MET A 192 52.72 24.05 2.41
CA MET A 192 53.11 24.99 1.35
C MET A 192 51.84 25.39 0.56
N PRO A 193 51.64 26.69 0.26
CA PRO A 193 50.50 27.16 -0.50
C PRO A 193 50.73 27.02 -2.01
N ILE A 194 49.69 26.60 -2.76
CA ILE A 194 49.71 26.63 -4.22
C ILE A 194 48.54 27.48 -4.72
N ASP A 195 48.91 28.61 -5.33
CA ASP A 195 48.04 29.53 -6.06
C ASP A 195 47.41 28.85 -7.29
N ARG A 196 46.16 29.18 -7.62
CA ARG A 196 45.44 28.65 -8.79
C ARG A 196 44.71 29.77 -9.52
N LYS A 197 45.21 30.11 -10.71
CA LYS A 197 44.46 30.84 -11.75
C LYS A 197 43.85 29.86 -12.77
N PRO A 198 42.70 30.20 -13.39
CA PRO A 198 41.98 29.31 -14.30
C PRO A 198 42.32 29.57 -15.77
N ILE A 199 42.46 28.49 -16.57
CA ILE A 199 42.39 28.52 -18.03
C ILE A 199 41.66 27.26 -18.51
N ALA A 200 40.75 27.43 -19.47
CA ALA A 200 40.05 26.38 -20.21
C ALA A 200 40.36 26.53 -21.73
N PRO A 201 39.65 25.87 -22.65
CA PRO A 201 39.71 24.45 -23.01
C PRO A 201 40.10 24.25 -24.50
N LEU A 202 40.50 23.04 -24.96
CA LEU A 202 40.36 22.67 -26.40
C LEU A 202 40.57 21.16 -26.71
N MET A 203 39.48 20.53 -27.16
CA MET A 203 39.28 19.60 -28.31
C MET A 203 40.11 18.32 -28.61
N ALA A 204 39.40 17.42 -29.35
CA ALA A 204 39.85 16.40 -30.33
C ALA A 204 40.03 14.91 -29.89
N ASN A 205 38.97 14.11 -30.10
CA ASN A 205 38.82 12.96 -31.04
C ASN A 205 40.09 12.27 -31.65
N PRO A 206 40.00 11.03 -32.24
CA PRO A 206 39.22 9.82 -31.90
C PRO A 206 39.96 8.45 -32.08
N ASN A 207 39.63 7.42 -31.28
CA ASN A 207 39.70 5.94 -31.59
C ASN A 207 41.05 5.31 -32.09
N PRO A 208 41.18 3.97 -32.29
CA PRO A 208 40.43 2.81 -31.75
C PRO A 208 41.33 1.68 -31.15
N SER A 209 40.67 0.57 -30.74
CA SER A 209 41.15 -0.83 -30.80
C SER A 209 41.86 -1.53 -29.62
N ALA A 210 41.29 -2.70 -29.30
CA ALA A 210 41.92 -4.01 -29.02
C ALA A 210 42.48 -4.36 -27.61
N TYR A 211 41.77 -5.32 -26.98
CA TYR A 211 42.24 -6.43 -26.12
C TYR A 211 43.32 -6.17 -25.04
N TYR A 212 42.96 -6.39 -23.77
CA TYR A 212 43.29 -7.64 -23.05
C TYR A 212 42.52 -7.74 -21.72
N ALA A 213 42.34 -8.96 -21.21
CA ALA A 213 41.65 -9.22 -19.95
C ALA A 213 42.53 -8.92 -18.73
N GLN A 214 41.97 -8.28 -17.70
CA GLN A 214 42.36 -8.49 -16.30
C GLN A 214 41.28 -7.99 -15.33
N GLN A 215 41.23 -8.62 -14.14
CA GLN A 215 40.22 -8.37 -13.10
C GLN A 215 40.51 -7.05 -12.33
N PRO A 216 39.49 -6.28 -11.91
CA PRO A 216 39.67 -5.23 -10.92
C PRO A 216 39.64 -5.78 -9.48
N PRO A 217 40.61 -5.42 -8.61
CA PRO A 217 40.58 -5.78 -7.20
C PRO A 217 39.52 -4.99 -6.43
N ARG A 218 38.91 -5.64 -5.42
CA ARG A 218 37.95 -4.99 -4.50
C ARG A 218 38.68 -4.08 -3.51
N HIS A 219 38.58 -2.76 -3.66
CA HIS A 219 38.84 -1.84 -2.55
C HIS A 219 37.66 -1.84 -1.57
N GLN A 220 37.83 -2.46 -0.40
CA GLN A 220 36.99 -2.19 0.76
C GLN A 220 37.47 -0.91 1.44
N GLN A 221 36.63 0.14 1.45
CA GLN A 221 36.84 1.26 2.37
C GLN A 221 36.24 0.92 3.73
N VAL A 222 37.08 0.94 4.76
CA VAL A 222 36.67 0.76 6.15
C VAL A 222 36.14 2.08 6.69
N LEU A 223 34.83 2.18 6.91
CA LEU A 223 34.28 3.27 7.73
C LEU A 223 34.58 2.97 9.21
N ARG A 224 35.55 3.69 9.78
CA ARG A 224 35.64 3.88 11.25
C ARG A 224 34.42 4.71 11.68
N LEU A 225 33.73 4.26 12.71
CA LEU A 225 32.78 5.08 13.47
C LEU A 225 33.34 5.21 14.89
N ASP A 226 33.62 6.45 15.32
CA ASP A 226 34.19 6.70 16.64
C ASP A 226 33.17 6.47 17.75
N THR A 227 33.60 5.76 18.79
CA THR A 227 32.84 5.55 20.01
C THR A 227 33.30 6.52 21.09
N ALA A 228 32.45 7.47 21.47
CA ALA A 228 32.60 8.24 22.70
C ALA A 228 31.53 7.82 23.72
N SER A 229 31.97 7.46 24.91
CA SER A 229 31.15 6.95 26.02
C SER A 229 31.46 7.75 27.28
N HIS A 230 30.45 8.18 28.03
CA HIS A 230 30.37 8.49 29.48
C HIS A 230 28.86 8.37 29.83
N GLY A 231 28.36 7.71 30.89
CA GLY A 231 28.74 7.75 32.31
C GLY A 231 27.97 8.91 32.98
N HIS A 232 27.08 8.78 33.99
CA HIS A 232 26.85 7.74 35.02
C HIS A 232 25.37 7.75 35.55
N PRO A 233 24.95 6.81 36.43
CA PRO A 233 23.55 6.62 36.88
C PRO A 233 23.24 7.19 38.29
N THR A 234 21.97 7.16 38.74
CA THR A 234 21.46 7.05 40.16
C THR A 234 19.88 7.12 40.17
N PRO A 235 19.13 6.86 41.28
CA PRO A 235 18.41 5.58 41.37
C PRO A 235 16.89 5.67 41.66
N SER A 236 16.24 4.51 41.69
CA SER A 236 14.82 4.33 42.07
C SER A 236 14.53 4.68 43.53
N ALA A 237 13.32 5.16 43.80
CA ALA A 237 12.63 4.99 45.09
C ALA A 237 11.12 4.77 44.88
N SER A 238 10.61 3.69 45.47
CA SER A 238 9.20 3.28 45.46
C SER A 238 8.47 3.74 46.72
N VAL A 239 7.25 4.30 46.61
CA VAL A 239 6.22 4.24 47.67
C VAL A 239 4.81 4.22 47.05
N SER A 240 3.91 3.46 47.68
CA SER A 240 2.44 3.45 47.54
C SER A 240 1.88 2.75 48.80
N PRO A 241 0.57 2.81 49.14
CA PRO A 241 -0.49 3.79 48.81
C PRO A 241 -1.37 4.16 50.06
N LEU A 242 -2.61 4.65 49.83
CA LEU A 242 -3.82 4.65 50.72
C LEU A 242 -3.99 5.80 51.75
N PRO A 243 -5.23 6.06 52.25
CA PRO A 243 -6.54 6.10 51.57
C PRO A 243 -7.47 7.26 52.04
N SER A 244 -8.76 7.24 51.66
CA SER A 244 -9.91 8.02 52.22
C SER A 244 -9.85 9.56 52.02
N SER A 245 -10.92 10.35 52.00
CA SER A 245 -12.37 10.16 51.74
C SER A 245 -12.89 11.46 51.05
N GLU A 246 -14.16 11.72 50.71
CA GLU A 246 -15.46 11.09 51.05
C GLU A 246 -16.52 11.40 49.96
N SER A 247 -17.82 11.44 50.31
CA SER A 247 -18.88 12.11 49.55
C SER A 247 -19.73 12.95 50.50
N PRO A 248 -20.48 13.95 50.01
CA PRO A 248 -21.87 13.98 50.43
C PRO A 248 -22.88 14.20 49.29
N ILE A 249 -24.08 13.67 49.55
CA ILE A 249 -25.29 13.75 48.74
C ILE A 249 -26.05 15.04 49.07
N ILE A 250 -26.56 15.76 48.07
CA ILE A 250 -27.79 16.58 48.20
C ILE A 250 -28.67 16.35 46.96
N SER A 251 -29.99 16.40 47.16
CA SER A 251 -31.00 16.01 46.20
C SER A 251 -31.87 17.19 45.70
N ALA A 252 -32.42 16.98 44.50
CA ALA A 252 -33.75 17.39 44.04
C ALA A 252 -34.05 18.80 43.45
N HIS A 253 -34.96 18.72 42.47
CA HIS A 253 -35.85 19.72 41.85
C HIS A 253 -35.37 20.61 40.68
N ALA A 254 -36.21 20.58 39.64
CA ALA A 254 -36.22 21.37 38.40
C ALA A 254 -37.33 22.46 38.51
N PRO A 255 -37.73 23.23 37.46
CA PRO A 255 -37.20 23.34 36.09
C PRO A 255 -37.01 24.81 35.61
N THR A 256 -36.66 24.98 34.32
CA THR A 256 -37.07 26.05 33.35
C THR A 256 -35.91 26.50 32.46
N ALA A 257 -36.22 26.83 31.20
CA ALA A 257 -35.26 27.01 30.12
C ALA A 257 -34.50 28.35 30.14
N GLN A 258 -33.26 28.37 29.61
CA GLN A 258 -32.86 29.20 28.46
C GLN A 258 -31.40 28.96 28.02
N TYR A 259 -31.10 29.40 26.80
CA TYR A 259 -29.84 29.30 26.05
C TYR A 259 -28.54 29.59 26.83
N SER A 260 -27.53 28.72 26.66
CA SER A 260 -26.11 29.13 26.65
C SER A 260 -25.22 28.06 26.00
N TRP A 261 -24.71 28.35 24.80
CA TRP A 261 -23.59 27.58 24.23
C TRP A 261 -22.30 28.07 24.88
N ARG A 262 -21.71 27.27 25.77
CA ARG A 262 -20.43 27.59 26.41
C ARG A 262 -19.37 26.60 25.95
N ALA A 263 -18.49 27.06 25.06
CA ALA A 263 -17.29 26.33 24.71
C ALA A 263 -16.37 26.19 25.94
N SER A 264 -15.57 25.13 26.00
CA SER A 264 -14.37 25.09 26.83
C SER A 264 -13.28 24.24 26.15
N PRO A 265 -12.01 24.65 26.24
CA PRO A 265 -10.97 24.14 25.34
C PRO A 265 -10.13 23.03 26.01
N LEU A 266 -9.64 22.08 25.21
CA LEU A 266 -8.52 21.22 25.63
C LEU A 266 -7.38 21.19 24.60
N ALA A 267 -6.28 21.83 25.01
CA ALA A 267 -4.88 21.45 24.79
C ALA A 267 -4.51 20.72 23.48
N ARG A 268 -3.94 21.48 22.52
CA ARG A 268 -2.95 20.93 21.59
C ARG A 268 -1.73 20.43 22.37
N GLN A 269 -1.28 19.21 22.09
CA GLN A 269 0.11 18.81 22.32
C GLN A 269 0.68 18.20 21.03
N THR A 270 1.61 18.92 20.41
CA THR A 270 2.35 18.52 19.21
C THR A 270 3.65 17.80 19.59
N PRO A 271 3.92 16.59 19.09
CA PRO A 271 5.28 16.04 18.99
C PRO A 271 5.97 16.53 17.69
N PRO A 272 7.30 16.68 17.68
CA PRO A 272 8.02 17.33 16.58
C PRO A 272 8.32 16.42 15.39
N HIS A 273 8.61 17.06 14.25
CA HIS A 273 9.04 16.46 12.99
C HIS A 273 10.38 15.73 13.08
N PHE A 274 10.55 14.67 12.29
CA PHE A 274 11.84 14.15 11.86
C PHE A 274 11.80 13.82 10.36
N VAL A 275 12.76 14.35 9.61
CA VAL A 275 12.95 14.15 8.16
C VAL A 275 14.08 13.13 7.94
N PRO A 276 13.99 12.21 6.94
CA PRO A 276 14.93 11.08 6.82
C PRO A 276 16.11 11.34 5.87
N THR A 277 17.15 10.50 5.97
CA THR A 277 18.24 10.42 5.00
C THR A 277 18.42 9.01 4.42
N ASN A 278 18.88 8.95 3.17
CA ASN A 278 18.85 7.78 2.30
C ASN A 278 19.98 6.76 2.54
N GLY A 279 19.77 5.51 2.13
CA GLY A 279 20.83 4.50 1.98
C GLY A 279 20.32 3.16 1.44
N ALA A 280 20.76 2.76 0.25
CA ALA A 280 20.33 1.53 -0.43
C ALA A 280 21.50 0.56 -0.70
N ARG A 281 21.28 -0.76 -0.59
CA ARG A 281 21.53 -1.73 -1.69
C ARG A 281 21.25 -3.22 -1.38
N SER A 282 20.66 -3.85 -2.39
CA SER A 282 20.79 -5.22 -2.94
C SER A 282 21.21 -6.43 -2.08
N THR A 283 20.38 -7.47 -2.17
CA THR A 283 20.61 -8.87 -1.78
C THR A 283 21.05 -9.75 -2.97
N ALA A 284 21.72 -10.87 -2.69
CA ALA A 284 22.09 -11.89 -3.70
C ALA A 284 21.20 -13.15 -3.60
N THR A 285 21.03 -13.85 -4.72
CA THR A 285 20.02 -14.90 -4.95
C THR A 285 20.62 -16.32 -4.92
N PRO A 286 19.96 -17.33 -4.30
CA PRO A 286 20.16 -18.75 -4.56
C PRO A 286 18.99 -19.37 -5.40
N PRO A 287 19.14 -20.59 -5.95
CA PRO A 287 18.53 -20.95 -7.24
C PRO A 287 17.04 -21.31 -7.21
N ALA A 288 16.39 -21.11 -8.37
CA ALA A 288 14.98 -21.44 -8.60
C ALA A 288 14.76 -22.89 -9.02
N TYR A 289 13.72 -23.52 -8.48
CA TYR A 289 13.05 -24.67 -9.10
C TYR A 289 12.10 -24.17 -10.20
N SER A 290 11.98 -24.90 -11.31
CA SER A 290 11.24 -24.43 -12.48
C SER A 290 9.72 -24.59 -12.32
N LEU A 291 8.96 -23.50 -12.57
CA LEU A 291 7.50 -23.49 -12.53
C LEU A 291 6.84 -24.49 -13.49
N GLN A 292 7.56 -24.93 -14.53
CA GLN A 292 7.07 -25.93 -15.48
C GLN A 292 6.85 -27.31 -14.84
N GLN A 293 7.64 -27.70 -13.83
CA GLN A 293 7.45 -28.99 -13.14
C GLN A 293 6.15 -29.01 -12.32
N LEU A 294 5.84 -27.92 -11.60
CA LEU A 294 4.59 -27.77 -10.84
C LEU A 294 3.36 -27.74 -11.75
N SER A 295 3.46 -27.14 -12.94
CA SER A 295 2.35 -27.09 -13.90
C SER A 295 1.96 -28.49 -14.44
N VAL A 296 2.95 -29.37 -14.66
CA VAL A 296 2.70 -30.75 -15.11
C VAL A 296 2.06 -31.60 -14.02
N GLU A 297 2.48 -31.45 -12.76
CA GLU A 297 1.87 -32.17 -11.63
C GLU A 297 0.41 -31.74 -11.37
N VAL A 298 0.10 -30.45 -11.48
CA VAL A 298 -1.27 -29.93 -11.30
C VAL A 298 -2.21 -30.41 -12.41
N ASN A 299 -1.77 -30.44 -13.68
CA ASN A 299 -2.61 -30.95 -14.77
C ASN A 299 -2.86 -32.46 -14.68
N ASN A 300 -1.89 -33.25 -14.21
CA ASN A 300 -2.09 -34.69 -13.97
C ASN A 300 -3.06 -34.97 -12.82
N LEU A 301 -3.19 -34.06 -11.85
CA LEU A 301 -4.19 -34.11 -10.77
C LEU A 301 -5.59 -33.64 -11.19
N ALA A 302 -5.70 -32.79 -12.22
CA ALA A 302 -7.00 -32.36 -12.75
C ALA A 302 -7.68 -33.45 -13.62
N GLY A 303 -6.90 -34.31 -14.28
CA GLY A 303 -7.42 -35.36 -15.17
C GLY A 303 -8.10 -36.55 -14.49
N SER A 304 -7.98 -36.71 -13.16
CA SER A 304 -8.44 -37.92 -12.44
C SER A 304 -9.84 -37.81 -11.81
N PHE A 305 -10.54 -36.68 -11.97
CA PHE A 305 -11.83 -36.41 -11.29
C PHE A 305 -13.07 -36.31 -12.20
N THR A 306 -12.97 -36.75 -13.47
CA THR A 306 -14.14 -36.87 -14.35
C THR A 306 -14.55 -38.33 -14.53
N LEU A 307 -15.49 -38.76 -13.69
CA LEU A 307 -16.27 -39.98 -13.87
C LEU A 307 -17.62 -39.64 -14.54
N ASP A 308 -18.05 -40.48 -15.47
CA ASP A 308 -19.23 -40.27 -16.31
C ASP A 308 -20.56 -40.20 -15.54
N GLU A 309 -21.42 -39.25 -15.92
CA GLU A 309 -22.85 -39.51 -16.15
C GLU A 309 -23.39 -38.63 -17.31
N PRO A 310 -24.20 -39.17 -18.23
CA PRO A 310 -24.70 -38.43 -19.38
C PRO A 310 -26.05 -37.76 -19.08
N VAL A 311 -26.09 -36.42 -19.12
CA VAL A 311 -27.34 -35.66 -19.16
C VAL A 311 -27.51 -35.06 -20.55
N GLU A 312 -28.55 -35.50 -21.28
CA GLU A 312 -28.95 -34.90 -22.55
C GLU A 312 -29.20 -33.40 -22.38
N ARG A 313 -28.53 -32.58 -23.18
CA ARG A 313 -28.84 -31.15 -23.33
C ARG A 313 -29.15 -30.84 -24.79
N SER A 314 -30.37 -30.39 -25.02
CA SER A 314 -30.84 -29.87 -26.31
C SER A 314 -29.96 -28.72 -26.81
N PRO A 315 -29.81 -28.54 -28.13
CA PRO A 315 -28.91 -27.55 -28.70
C PRO A 315 -29.46 -26.12 -28.53
N THR A 316 -28.73 -25.26 -27.84
CA THR A 316 -28.92 -23.80 -27.90
C THR A 316 -28.13 -23.22 -29.08
N PRO A 317 -28.71 -22.25 -29.83
CA PRO A 317 -28.09 -21.73 -31.05
C PRO A 317 -26.85 -20.88 -30.75
N SER A 318 -25.71 -21.32 -31.27
CA SER A 318 -24.41 -20.70 -31.05
C SER A 318 -24.09 -19.64 -32.11
N THR A 319 -24.47 -18.38 -31.87
CA THR A 319 -23.88 -17.18 -32.52
C THR A 319 -24.14 -15.95 -31.66
N LEU A 320 -23.34 -15.74 -30.61
CA LEU A 320 -23.13 -14.41 -30.03
C LEU A 320 -21.97 -13.74 -30.78
N PRO A 321 -22.05 -12.44 -31.10
CA PRO A 321 -21.05 -11.77 -31.92
C PRO A 321 -19.72 -11.65 -31.17
N ASP A 322 -18.63 -12.05 -31.84
CA ASP A 322 -17.26 -12.05 -31.30
C ASP A 322 -16.67 -10.63 -31.34
N HIS A 323 -17.22 -9.75 -30.49
CA HIS A 323 -16.89 -8.33 -30.43
C HIS A 323 -16.15 -8.03 -29.12
N ARG A 324 -14.89 -8.49 -29.05
CA ARG A 324 -13.95 -8.27 -27.94
C ARG A 324 -13.29 -6.88 -27.98
N GLY A 325 -14.07 -5.81 -28.09
CA GLY A 325 -13.55 -4.44 -28.18
C GLY A 325 -14.63 -3.38 -27.96
N LEU A 326 -14.24 -2.10 -28.01
CA LEU A 326 -15.19 -0.98 -28.00
C LEU A 326 -16.18 -1.06 -29.17
N ASP A 327 -17.39 -0.55 -28.95
CA ASP A 327 -18.32 -0.30 -30.04
C ASP A 327 -17.76 0.79 -31.00
N PRO A 328 -18.13 0.77 -32.31
CA PRO A 328 -17.54 1.67 -33.30
C PRO A 328 -17.74 3.16 -33.01
N GLU A 329 -18.85 3.52 -32.35
CA GLU A 329 -19.17 4.90 -31.97
C GLU A 329 -18.23 5.39 -30.85
N THR A 330 -18.12 4.64 -29.76
CA THR A 330 -17.20 4.94 -28.65
C THR A 330 -15.74 4.88 -29.11
N LEU A 331 -15.38 4.01 -30.07
CA LEU A 331 -14.03 3.97 -30.65
C LEU A 331 -13.70 5.21 -31.48
N ALA A 332 -14.62 5.69 -32.31
CA ALA A 332 -14.45 6.93 -33.06
C ALA A 332 -14.33 8.16 -32.13
N ALA A 333 -15.19 8.22 -31.11
CA ALA A 333 -15.11 9.23 -30.06
C ALA A 333 -13.75 9.22 -29.33
N PHE A 334 -13.27 8.03 -28.97
CA PHE A 334 -11.99 7.82 -28.29
C PHE A 334 -10.79 8.24 -29.16
N ARG A 335 -10.80 7.90 -30.45
CA ARG A 335 -9.76 8.36 -31.39
C ARG A 335 -9.72 9.87 -31.48
N LYS A 336 -10.85 10.53 -31.75
CA LYS A 336 -10.93 12.00 -31.83
C LYS A 336 -10.51 12.69 -30.54
N TYR A 337 -10.80 12.08 -29.39
CA TYR A 337 -10.38 12.58 -28.09
C TYR A 337 -8.86 12.58 -27.89
N ILE A 338 -8.15 11.57 -28.42
CA ILE A 338 -6.68 11.50 -28.38
C ILE A 338 -6.04 12.34 -29.50
N TYR A 339 -6.68 12.38 -30.67
CA TYR A 339 -6.20 13.03 -31.89
C TYR A 339 -7.23 14.08 -32.35
N PRO A 340 -7.14 15.34 -31.86
CA PRO A 340 -8.14 16.39 -32.14
C PRO A 340 -8.32 16.74 -33.62
N ASP A 341 -7.36 16.39 -34.47
CA ASP A 341 -7.40 16.58 -35.92
C ASP A 341 -8.30 15.55 -36.65
N GLU A 342 -8.75 14.48 -35.97
CA GLU A 342 -9.62 13.46 -36.57
C GLU A 342 -11.10 13.89 -36.60
N GLN A 343 -11.79 13.50 -37.67
CA GLN A 343 -13.21 13.80 -37.86
C GLN A 343 -14.10 12.89 -37.00
N GLY A 344 -15.12 13.49 -36.39
CA GLY A 344 -16.12 12.81 -35.56
C GLY A 344 -16.93 13.83 -34.77
N ASP A 345 -17.95 13.38 -34.04
CA ASP A 345 -18.77 14.25 -33.19
C ASP A 345 -18.05 14.69 -31.91
N ALA A 346 -18.49 15.77 -31.27
CA ALA A 346 -17.95 16.17 -29.97
C ALA A 346 -18.61 15.35 -28.86
N TRP A 347 -17.78 14.68 -28.05
CA TRP A 347 -18.24 13.85 -26.93
C TRP A 347 -18.03 14.56 -25.61
N ASP A 348 -18.92 14.29 -24.65
CA ASP A 348 -18.67 14.63 -23.25
C ASP A 348 -17.51 13.77 -22.74
N GLU A 349 -16.44 14.45 -22.31
CA GLU A 349 -15.20 13.81 -21.86
C GLU A 349 -15.44 12.88 -20.68
N GLU A 350 -16.32 13.24 -19.74
CA GLU A 350 -16.56 12.43 -18.55
C GLU A 350 -17.34 11.16 -18.88
N VAL A 351 -18.36 11.27 -19.74
CA VAL A 351 -19.12 10.12 -20.27
C VAL A 351 -18.20 9.18 -21.05
N LEU A 352 -17.32 9.72 -21.90
CA LEU A 352 -16.34 8.94 -22.66
C LEU A 352 -15.37 8.21 -21.73
N LEU A 353 -14.73 8.91 -20.79
CA LEU A 353 -13.80 8.30 -19.83
C LEU A 353 -14.49 7.24 -18.94
N ARG A 354 -15.77 7.41 -18.59
CA ARG A 354 -16.56 6.39 -17.87
C ARG A 354 -16.86 5.16 -18.74
N ARG A 355 -17.20 5.32 -20.03
CA ARG A 355 -17.38 4.20 -20.97
C ARG A 355 -16.08 3.42 -21.18
N LEU A 356 -14.97 4.12 -21.37
CA LEU A 356 -13.63 3.52 -21.53
C LEU A 356 -13.21 2.70 -20.31
N GLU A 357 -13.47 3.22 -19.09
CA GLU A 357 -13.21 2.48 -17.85
C GLU A 357 -14.08 1.21 -17.74
N SER A 358 -15.37 1.32 -18.03
CA SER A 358 -16.31 0.19 -17.97
C SER A 358 -15.90 -0.90 -18.96
N ALA A 359 -15.66 -0.55 -20.22
CA ALA A 359 -15.20 -1.50 -21.24
C ALA A 359 -13.87 -2.18 -20.87
N TRP A 360 -12.94 -1.45 -20.24
CA TRP A 360 -11.70 -2.05 -19.73
C TRP A 360 -11.94 -3.04 -18.59
N ARG A 361 -12.77 -2.66 -17.60
CA ARG A 361 -13.08 -3.49 -16.43
C ARG A 361 -13.93 -4.71 -16.77
N ASP A 362 -14.89 -4.58 -17.68
CA ASP A 362 -15.92 -5.58 -17.95
C ASP A 362 -15.57 -6.51 -19.12
N HIS A 363 -14.70 -6.08 -20.04
CA HIS A 363 -14.35 -6.86 -21.24
C HIS A 363 -12.85 -7.21 -21.29
N ILE A 364 -11.96 -6.26 -21.03
CA ILE A 364 -10.51 -6.49 -21.16
C ILE A 364 -9.94 -7.27 -19.98
N ARG A 365 -10.26 -6.90 -18.73
CA ARG A 365 -9.79 -7.61 -17.54
C ARG A 365 -10.22 -9.09 -17.49
N PRO A 366 -11.50 -9.46 -17.68
CA PRO A 366 -11.90 -10.87 -17.58
C PRO A 366 -11.26 -11.73 -18.67
N ALA A 367 -11.13 -11.21 -19.90
CA ALA A 367 -10.51 -11.90 -21.01
C ALA A 367 -9.02 -12.24 -20.78
N HIS A 368 -8.32 -11.50 -19.92
CA HIS A 368 -6.90 -11.70 -19.61
C HIS A 368 -6.63 -12.53 -18.34
N THR A 369 -7.68 -13.07 -17.71
CA THR A 369 -7.52 -14.04 -16.61
C THR A 369 -7.07 -15.44 -17.09
N HIS A 370 -6.99 -15.67 -18.41
CA HIS A 370 -6.53 -16.95 -18.96
C HIS A 370 -5.04 -17.21 -18.69
N PRO A 371 -4.66 -18.46 -18.31
CA PRO A 371 -3.31 -18.80 -17.82
C PRO A 371 -2.19 -18.76 -18.86
N SER A 372 -2.48 -18.40 -20.13
CA SER A 372 -1.49 -18.28 -21.22
C SER A 372 -0.95 -16.86 -21.42
N ALA A 373 -1.53 -15.84 -20.78
CA ALA A 373 -1.08 -14.46 -20.92
C ALA A 373 0.10 -14.13 -19.98
N ASN A 374 0.99 -13.21 -20.39
CA ASN A 374 1.99 -12.64 -19.49
C ASN A 374 1.30 -11.71 -18.48
N VAL A 375 0.94 -12.27 -17.32
CA VAL A 375 0.19 -11.58 -16.26
C VAL A 375 0.91 -10.31 -15.78
N SER A 376 2.24 -10.31 -15.68
CA SER A 376 3.02 -9.13 -15.27
C SER A 376 2.91 -7.98 -16.28
N LEU A 377 3.00 -8.29 -17.57
CA LEU A 377 2.80 -7.32 -18.65
C LEU A 377 1.36 -6.81 -18.69
N PHE A 378 0.37 -7.67 -18.46
CA PHE A 378 -1.03 -7.25 -18.35
C PHE A 378 -1.24 -6.27 -17.18
N ILE A 379 -0.72 -6.57 -15.99
CA ILE A 379 -0.80 -5.68 -14.81
C ILE A 379 -0.14 -4.32 -15.08
N ALA A 380 0.97 -4.29 -15.84
CA ALA A 380 1.62 -3.05 -16.21
C ALA A 380 0.76 -2.19 -17.16
N ARG A 381 0.10 -2.80 -18.16
CA ARG A 381 -0.85 -2.14 -19.07
C ARG A 381 -2.11 -1.66 -18.35
N ASP A 382 -2.67 -2.48 -17.47
CA ASP A 382 -3.84 -2.16 -16.65
C ASP A 382 -3.61 -0.91 -15.79
N ARG A 383 -2.44 -0.85 -15.13
CA ARG A 383 -2.03 0.33 -14.36
C ARG A 383 -1.79 1.55 -15.23
N ALA A 384 -1.08 1.42 -16.35
CA ALA A 384 -0.89 2.52 -17.29
C ALA A 384 -2.22 3.10 -17.77
N PHE A 385 -3.18 2.24 -18.14
CA PHE A 385 -4.50 2.67 -18.59
C PHE A 385 -5.31 3.38 -17.50
N LEU A 386 -5.40 2.81 -16.29
CA LEU A 386 -6.18 3.43 -15.21
C LEU A 386 -5.54 4.73 -14.69
N THR A 387 -4.21 4.78 -14.53
CA THR A 387 -3.52 6.03 -14.13
C THR A 387 -3.63 7.11 -15.21
N TRP A 388 -3.74 6.74 -16.49
CA TRP A 388 -4.05 7.70 -17.56
C TRP A 388 -5.49 8.24 -17.46
N LEU A 389 -6.50 7.39 -17.21
CA LEU A 389 -7.88 7.85 -16.97
C LEU A 389 -7.97 8.79 -15.76
N GLU A 390 -7.26 8.46 -14.67
CA GLU A 390 -7.16 9.27 -13.46
C GLU A 390 -6.50 10.64 -13.76
N LEU A 391 -5.37 10.64 -14.49
CA LEU A 391 -4.72 11.87 -14.94
C LEU A 391 -5.66 12.75 -15.77
N ARG A 392 -6.44 12.17 -16.70
CA ARG A 392 -7.38 12.94 -17.53
C ARG A 392 -8.49 13.59 -16.70
N ARG A 393 -9.07 12.85 -15.74
CA ARG A 393 -10.06 13.40 -14.80
C ARG A 393 -9.47 14.53 -13.96
N HIS A 394 -8.28 14.31 -13.40
CA HIS A 394 -7.57 15.28 -12.56
C HIS A 394 -7.20 16.58 -13.29
N LEU A 395 -6.80 16.50 -14.57
CA LEU A 395 -6.56 17.68 -15.39
C LEU A 395 -7.85 18.49 -15.62
N ALA A 396 -9.00 17.82 -15.78
CA ALA A 396 -10.30 18.48 -15.88
C ALA A 396 -10.75 19.08 -14.53
N ASP A 397 -10.42 18.46 -13.39
CA ASP A 397 -10.62 19.05 -12.06
C ASP A 397 -9.77 20.31 -11.86
N LEU A 398 -8.49 20.28 -12.22
CA LEU A 398 -7.59 21.44 -12.20
C LEU A 398 -8.12 22.60 -13.08
N GLU A 399 -8.59 22.30 -14.29
CA GLU A 399 -9.16 23.32 -15.17
C GLU A 399 -10.49 23.89 -14.64
N ARG A 400 -11.35 23.04 -14.05
CA ARG A 400 -12.59 23.49 -13.39
C ARG A 400 -12.31 24.34 -12.15
N ALA A 401 -11.27 24.03 -11.40
CA ALA A 401 -10.83 24.83 -10.25
C ALA A 401 -10.29 26.19 -10.70
N ASP A 402 -9.35 26.24 -11.65
CA ASP A 402 -8.82 27.49 -12.21
C ASP A 402 -9.92 28.39 -12.81
N LYS A 403 -10.87 27.81 -13.57
CA LYS A 403 -12.05 28.53 -14.08
C LYS A 403 -12.88 29.16 -12.96
N ARG A 404 -13.18 28.41 -11.89
CA ARG A 404 -13.92 28.93 -10.72
C ARG A 404 -13.15 30.05 -10.00
N TRP A 405 -11.89 29.80 -9.66
CA TRP A 405 -11.05 30.73 -8.90
C TRP A 405 -10.82 32.08 -9.61
N ARG A 406 -10.93 32.12 -10.95
CA ARG A 406 -10.92 33.36 -11.76
C ARG A 406 -12.23 34.16 -11.71
N THR A 407 -13.36 33.51 -11.40
CA THR A 407 -14.71 34.11 -11.43
C THR A 407 -15.26 34.48 -10.05
N GLU A 408 -14.86 33.76 -9.01
CA GLU A 408 -15.27 34.01 -7.63
C GLU A 408 -14.67 35.31 -7.07
N ALA A 409 -15.27 35.84 -6.00
CA ALA A 409 -14.81 37.06 -5.36
C ALA A 409 -13.49 36.85 -4.58
N ARG A 410 -13.01 37.91 -3.90
CA ARG A 410 -11.82 37.87 -3.03
C ARG A 410 -12.23 38.04 -1.57
N LEU A 411 -13.25 37.31 -1.12
CA LEU A 411 -13.58 37.27 0.30
C LEU A 411 -12.60 36.33 1.02
N GLU A 412 -12.24 36.66 2.25
CA GLU A 412 -11.19 35.97 3.02
C GLU A 412 -11.45 34.47 3.18
N HIS A 413 -12.68 34.09 3.51
CA HIS A 413 -13.11 32.68 3.62
C HIS A 413 -13.10 31.93 2.27
N GLU A 414 -13.30 32.62 1.14
CA GLU A 414 -13.19 32.01 -0.18
C GLU A 414 -11.71 31.75 -0.51
N ILE A 415 -10.81 32.65 -0.11
CA ILE A 415 -9.36 32.49 -0.29
C ILE A 415 -8.85 31.29 0.52
N GLU A 416 -9.26 31.14 1.78
CA GLU A 416 -8.91 29.97 2.59
C GLU A 416 -9.40 28.65 1.95
N ALA A 417 -10.66 28.62 1.47
CA ALA A 417 -11.21 27.45 0.79
C ALA A 417 -10.43 27.09 -0.49
N ARG A 418 -10.02 28.08 -1.29
CA ARG A 418 -9.17 27.86 -2.48
C ARG A 418 -7.80 27.31 -2.13
N VAL A 419 -7.18 27.76 -1.04
CA VAL A 419 -5.87 27.25 -0.60
C VAL A 419 -5.97 25.77 -0.20
N GLU A 420 -7.02 25.37 0.53
CA GLU A 420 -7.22 23.99 0.94
C GLU A 420 -7.59 23.07 -0.24
N GLU A 421 -8.43 23.55 -1.17
CA GLU A 421 -8.74 22.86 -2.43
C GLU A 421 -7.48 22.69 -3.28
N HIS A 422 -6.67 23.74 -3.44
CA HIS A 422 -5.42 23.69 -4.20
C HIS A 422 -4.41 22.71 -3.57
N LYS A 423 -4.24 22.70 -2.24
CA LYS A 423 -3.42 21.72 -1.52
C LYS A 423 -3.86 20.29 -1.79
N THR A 424 -5.18 20.05 -1.81
CA THR A 424 -5.77 18.74 -2.11
C THR A 424 -5.47 18.31 -3.55
N LEU A 425 -5.64 19.21 -4.52
CA LEU A 425 -5.31 18.97 -5.92
C LEU A 425 -3.80 18.73 -6.12
N MET A 426 -2.92 19.46 -5.41
CA MET A 426 -1.48 19.23 -5.44
C MET A 426 -1.04 17.94 -4.70
N ALA A 427 -1.87 17.38 -3.82
CA ALA A 427 -1.65 16.04 -3.28
C ALA A 427 -1.97 14.96 -4.33
N ALA A 428 -3.15 15.02 -4.97
CA ALA A 428 -3.53 14.11 -6.05
C ALA A 428 -2.52 14.15 -7.22
N SER A 429 -2.09 15.34 -7.64
CA SER A 429 -1.01 15.52 -8.63
C SER A 429 0.25 14.72 -8.30
N ARG A 430 0.70 14.72 -7.02
CA ARG A 430 1.91 13.99 -6.59
C ARG A 430 1.74 12.49 -6.69
N ASP A 431 0.59 11.97 -6.29
CA ASP A 431 0.33 10.53 -6.31
C ASP A 431 0.17 10.00 -7.75
N ILE A 432 -0.44 10.77 -8.66
CA ILE A 432 -0.51 10.45 -10.10
C ILE A 432 0.90 10.44 -10.73
N VAL A 433 1.69 11.50 -10.55
CA VAL A 433 3.07 11.58 -11.07
C VAL A 433 3.91 10.41 -10.58
N ARG A 434 3.89 10.15 -9.27
CA ARG A 434 4.63 9.05 -8.65
C ARG A 434 4.18 7.68 -9.18
N THR A 435 2.88 7.49 -9.41
CA THR A 435 2.34 6.23 -9.95
C THR A 435 2.80 6.03 -11.38
N TRP A 436 2.78 7.08 -12.22
CA TRP A 436 3.30 7.02 -13.60
C TRP A 436 4.80 6.69 -13.64
N GLU A 437 5.61 7.37 -12.83
CA GLU A 437 7.05 7.09 -12.71
C GLU A 437 7.32 5.65 -12.23
N THR A 438 6.50 5.15 -11.29
CA THR A 438 6.60 3.77 -10.78
C THR A 438 6.24 2.73 -11.86
N ILE A 439 5.27 3.03 -12.73
CA ILE A 439 4.93 2.17 -13.86
C ILE A 439 6.13 2.08 -14.81
N GLY A 440 6.74 3.21 -15.18
CA GLY A 440 7.93 3.25 -16.05
C GLY A 440 9.15 2.52 -15.46
N GLN A 441 9.45 2.74 -14.17
CA GLN A 441 10.55 2.04 -13.48
C GLN A 441 10.28 0.53 -13.32
N GLY A 442 9.01 0.13 -13.17
CA GLY A 442 8.60 -1.27 -13.08
C GLY A 442 8.88 -2.10 -14.34
N VAL A 443 9.20 -1.45 -15.46
CA VAL A 443 9.54 -2.10 -16.74
C VAL A 443 11.02 -2.47 -16.84
N GLU A 444 11.91 -1.99 -15.95
CA GLU A 444 13.34 -2.39 -15.91
C GLU A 444 13.56 -3.83 -15.39
N VAL A 445 12.49 -4.63 -15.26
CA VAL A 445 12.54 -6.01 -14.77
C VAL A 445 12.71 -6.98 -15.95
N ALA A 446 13.56 -8.00 -15.76
CA ALA A 446 14.08 -8.93 -16.78
C ALA A 446 13.07 -9.74 -17.65
N TRP A 447 11.77 -9.49 -17.54
CA TRP A 447 10.73 -10.06 -18.42
C TRP A 447 10.26 -9.08 -19.51
N ALA A 448 10.58 -7.79 -19.41
CA ALA A 448 10.21 -6.78 -20.39
C ALA A 448 11.28 -6.61 -21.49
N PRO A 449 10.90 -6.22 -22.72
CA PRO A 449 11.85 -5.77 -23.72
C PRO A 449 12.61 -4.53 -23.23
N GLU A 450 13.92 -4.45 -23.52
CA GLU A 450 14.72 -3.27 -23.18
C GLU A 450 14.12 -2.02 -23.82
N GLY A 451 13.87 -0.99 -22.99
CA GLY A 451 13.37 0.31 -23.43
C GLY A 451 11.84 0.49 -23.43
N LEU A 452 11.05 -0.53 -23.08
CA LEU A 452 9.58 -0.42 -23.10
C LEU A 452 9.08 0.66 -22.12
N SER A 453 8.45 1.72 -22.65
CA SER A 453 8.04 2.90 -21.87
C SER A 453 6.61 2.81 -21.30
N ALA A 454 6.28 3.70 -20.34
CA ALA A 454 4.92 3.81 -19.81
C ALA A 454 3.90 4.25 -20.89
N ASP A 455 4.31 5.13 -21.80
CA ASP A 455 3.49 5.59 -22.93
C ASP A 455 3.28 4.44 -23.95
N GLU A 456 4.26 3.55 -24.14
CA GLU A 456 4.08 2.31 -24.92
C GLU A 456 3.20 1.27 -24.25
N LEU A 457 3.24 1.14 -22.92
CA LEU A 457 2.31 0.29 -22.17
C LEU A 457 0.86 0.80 -22.29
N LEU A 458 0.67 2.12 -22.20
CA LEU A 458 -0.62 2.75 -22.46
C LEU A 458 -1.07 2.51 -23.91
N MET A 459 -0.15 2.63 -24.87
CA MET A 459 -0.44 2.37 -26.28
C MET A 459 -0.92 0.94 -26.53
N GLN A 460 -0.25 -0.04 -25.91
CA GLN A 460 -0.66 -1.44 -25.97
C GLN A 460 -2.02 -1.66 -25.30
N ALA A 461 -2.34 -0.93 -24.22
CA ALA A 461 -3.66 -0.95 -23.61
C ALA A 461 -4.73 -0.42 -24.58
N PHE A 462 -4.48 0.69 -25.29
CA PHE A 462 -5.43 1.23 -26.27
C PHE A 462 -5.68 0.28 -27.44
N MET A 463 -4.63 -0.36 -27.97
CA MET A 463 -4.78 -1.40 -28.99
C MET A 463 -5.60 -2.61 -28.48
N MET A 464 -5.46 -2.98 -27.21
CA MET A 464 -6.28 -4.03 -26.60
C MET A 464 -7.75 -3.61 -26.45
N LEU A 465 -8.00 -2.37 -26.03
CA LEU A 465 -9.34 -1.82 -25.85
C LEU A 465 -10.10 -1.65 -27.18
N ALA A 466 -9.39 -1.28 -28.24
CA ALA A 466 -9.93 -1.19 -29.60
C ALA A 466 -10.33 -2.55 -30.20
N GLY A 467 -9.79 -3.65 -29.68
CA GLY A 467 -10.10 -5.01 -30.14
C GLY A 467 -9.37 -5.44 -31.42
N GLN A 468 -9.22 -6.76 -31.58
CA GLN A 468 -8.39 -7.36 -32.65
C GLN A 468 -8.90 -7.07 -34.07
N ASN A 469 -10.18 -6.76 -34.24
CA ASN A 469 -10.79 -6.49 -35.55
C ASN A 469 -10.44 -5.10 -36.09
N HIS A 470 -9.79 -4.25 -35.29
CA HIS A 470 -9.55 -2.83 -35.60
C HIS A 470 -8.05 -2.45 -35.54
N THR A 471 -7.17 -3.38 -35.16
CA THR A 471 -5.72 -3.14 -35.07
C THR A 471 -4.92 -3.08 -36.37
N PRO A 472 -5.27 -3.73 -37.52
CA PRO A 472 -4.38 -3.72 -38.68
C PRO A 472 -4.38 -2.39 -39.45
N ASP A 473 -5.49 -1.66 -39.46
CA ASP A 473 -5.63 -0.40 -40.20
C ASP A 473 -5.46 0.86 -39.33
N MET A 474 -5.62 0.74 -38.00
CA MET A 474 -5.53 1.87 -37.08
C MET A 474 -4.12 2.04 -36.52
N VAL A 475 -3.38 2.97 -37.11
CA VAL A 475 -2.18 3.53 -36.49
C VAL A 475 -2.58 4.32 -35.24
N TRP A 476 -1.86 4.09 -34.15
CA TRP A 476 -1.95 4.88 -32.93
C TRP A 476 -0.63 5.63 -32.70
N PRO A 477 -0.51 6.89 -33.16
CA PRO A 477 0.65 7.73 -32.87
C PRO A 477 0.94 7.83 -31.37
N SER A 478 2.23 7.81 -31.00
CA SER A 478 2.67 7.93 -29.60
C SER A 478 1.96 9.08 -28.91
N MET A 479 1.31 8.79 -27.78
CA MET A 479 0.92 9.85 -26.87
C MET A 479 2.17 10.48 -26.26
N ASN A 480 2.01 11.69 -25.73
CA ASN A 480 3.05 12.40 -25.00
C ASN A 480 2.61 12.61 -23.54
N VAL A 481 2.26 11.52 -22.87
CA VAL A 481 1.81 11.55 -21.47
C VAL A 481 3.02 11.85 -20.57
N VAL A 482 4.21 11.37 -20.94
CA VAL A 482 5.47 11.77 -20.27
C VAL A 482 5.68 13.30 -20.24
N GLU A 483 5.39 14.06 -21.31
CA GLU A 483 5.46 15.53 -21.24
C GLU A 483 4.43 16.14 -20.31
N THR A 484 3.21 15.60 -20.29
CA THR A 484 2.15 16.04 -19.37
C THR A 484 2.54 15.81 -17.90
N ILE A 485 3.11 14.64 -17.60
CA ILE A 485 3.62 14.27 -16.28
C ILE A 485 4.84 15.12 -15.88
N LYS A 486 5.76 15.42 -16.81
CA LYS A 486 6.89 16.33 -16.58
C LYS A 486 6.41 17.76 -16.27
N TRP A 487 5.43 18.26 -17.01
CA TRP A 487 4.80 19.56 -16.77
C TRP A 487 4.17 19.60 -15.36
N LEU A 488 3.39 18.58 -15.00
CA LEU A 488 2.73 18.48 -13.69
C LEU A 488 3.75 18.42 -12.54
N ASN A 489 4.85 17.67 -12.71
CA ASN A 489 5.96 17.62 -11.76
C ASN A 489 6.67 18.98 -11.62
N GLY A 490 6.80 19.74 -12.72
CA GLY A 490 7.32 21.12 -12.68
C GLY A 490 6.47 22.05 -11.80
N HIS A 491 5.14 22.00 -11.94
CA HIS A 491 4.22 22.75 -11.08
C HIS A 491 4.30 22.33 -9.61
N LEU A 492 4.43 21.03 -9.34
CA LEU A 492 4.60 20.51 -7.98
C LEU A 492 5.89 20.98 -7.31
N LEU A 493 6.99 21.05 -8.06
CA LEU A 493 8.26 21.59 -7.57
C LEU A 493 8.14 23.08 -7.26
N GLN A 494 7.46 23.86 -8.10
CA GLN A 494 7.18 25.27 -7.82
C GLN A 494 6.31 25.45 -6.57
N PHE A 495 5.17 24.74 -6.50
CA PHE A 495 4.27 24.77 -5.34
C PHE A 495 5.00 24.45 -4.02
N SER A 496 5.90 23.44 -4.02
CA SER A 496 6.68 23.09 -2.83
C SER A 496 7.70 24.15 -2.40
N GLN A 497 8.15 25.02 -3.33
CA GLN A 497 9.02 26.15 -3.02
C GLN A 497 8.20 27.30 -2.44
N ASP A 498 7.02 27.58 -3.01
CA ASP A 498 6.11 28.62 -2.53
C ASP A 498 5.60 28.31 -1.10
N GLU A 499 5.22 27.06 -0.81
CA GLU A 499 4.83 26.61 0.54
C GLU A 499 5.99 26.76 1.55
N ALA A 500 7.23 26.47 1.15
CA ALA A 500 8.40 26.64 2.01
C ALA A 500 8.73 28.12 2.31
N LEU A 501 8.45 29.02 1.36
CA LEU A 501 8.64 30.47 1.52
C LEU A 501 7.58 31.09 2.42
N ASP A 502 6.32 30.68 2.30
CA ASP A 502 5.20 31.17 3.13
C ASP A 502 5.41 30.80 4.61
N ILE A 503 5.79 29.53 4.88
CA ILE A 503 6.21 29.08 6.22
C ILE A 503 7.40 29.90 6.73
N GLY A 504 8.36 30.25 5.85
CA GLY A 504 9.50 31.10 6.19
C GLY A 504 9.11 32.53 6.60
N SER A 505 8.11 33.12 5.94
CA SER A 505 7.66 34.50 6.22
C SER A 505 7.09 34.66 7.64
N PHE A 506 6.39 33.64 8.14
CA PHE A 506 5.88 33.62 9.52
C PHE A 506 6.97 33.56 10.60
N TYR A 507 8.18 33.08 10.28
CA TYR A 507 9.29 32.95 11.24
C TYR A 507 10.21 34.17 11.33
N VAL A 508 10.02 35.20 10.47
CA VAL A 508 10.86 36.42 10.46
C VAL A 508 10.25 37.58 11.27
N HIS A 509 9.02 37.41 11.77
CA HIS A 509 8.29 38.42 12.55
C HIS A 509 7.98 38.03 14.01
N VAL A 510 8.73 37.08 14.56
CA VAL A 510 8.70 36.67 15.99
C VAL A 510 10.11 36.76 16.56
#